data_AF-A0A7S2DUS6-F1
#
_entry.id   AF-A0A7S2DUS6-F1
#
_cell.length_a   1.000
_cell.length_b   1.000
_cell.length_c   1.000
_cell.angle_alpha   90.00
_cell.angle_beta   90.00
_cell.angle_gamma   90.00
#
_symmetry.space_group_name_H-M   'P 1'
#
loop_
_entity.id
_entity.type
_entity.pdbx_description
1 polymer ?
#
loop_
_entity_poly.entity_id
_entity_poly.type
_entity_poly.pdbx_seq_one_letter_code
_entity_poly.pdbx_strand_id
1 'polypeptide(L)'
;MAILEETYSKLQLLSHVPPLRRADDYEKFVNEVGPEVAQVLDEQVTLEQQYRYVSTPQHEQVGIGFDGDQALPDFETLDDELRHSTRVVCRMLREAPAISERLQQAQSEGPSGSMRKFLSTFLELKSQTFQKLSTSVEEEKSKEDWFLEISAREEKASQQLRQLQKEIKAEKADRERNVSARNETIQKLRDELEYIKSATLEEEKTLEAETKASEEADNLAFTTKETTLQDELTRLTNELATKRKENKESEDQLRKKKVKYEGEVATWISKYDTDMEEKDREISALRLIYEEEHKELYRLEDYFSKLMAEREAALAEERKKAEERARQQAQMATLSKAATMVQKMWRGKVARRELEKKKSGKGGKGKKGKKA
;
A
#
# COMPACT_ATOMS: atom_id res chain seq x y z
N MET A 1 24.81 -86.89 66.41
CA MET A 1 24.28 -87.43 65.14
C MET A 1 23.79 -88.87 65.25
N ALA A 2 24.58 -89.81 65.80
CA ALA A 2 24.16 -91.22 65.95
C ALA A 2 22.83 -91.39 66.71
N ILE A 3 22.62 -90.63 67.77
CA ILE A 3 21.38 -90.68 68.58
C ILE A 3 20.16 -90.26 67.74
N LEU A 4 20.25 -89.16 66.98
CA LEU A 4 19.15 -88.69 66.12
C LEU A 4 18.83 -89.68 65.00
N GLU A 5 19.84 -90.38 64.49
CA GLU A 5 19.65 -91.43 63.48
C GLU A 5 18.97 -92.67 64.06
N GLU A 6 19.39 -93.06 65.26
CA GLU A 6 18.79 -94.19 65.96
C GLU A 6 17.33 -93.91 66.36
N THR A 7 17.02 -92.69 66.79
CA THR A 7 15.65 -92.28 67.09
C THR A 7 14.77 -92.24 65.84
N TYR A 8 15.28 -91.71 64.72
CA TYR A 8 14.55 -91.71 63.46
C TYR A 8 14.23 -93.14 63.01
N SER A 9 15.23 -94.04 63.06
CA SER A 9 15.08 -95.44 62.69
C SER A 9 14.04 -96.17 63.56
N LYS A 10 14.01 -95.92 64.87
CA LYS A 10 13.00 -96.49 65.78
C LYS A 10 11.59 -95.94 65.50
N LEU A 11 11.47 -94.64 65.28
CA LEU A 11 10.21 -93.99 64.94
C LEU A 11 9.66 -94.47 63.59
N GLN A 12 10.53 -94.70 62.62
CA GLN A 12 10.16 -95.25 61.33
C GLN A 12 9.63 -96.68 61.47
N LEU A 13 10.31 -97.55 62.24
CA LEU A 13 9.83 -98.91 62.50
C LEU A 13 8.46 -98.92 63.19
N LEU A 14 8.27 -98.10 64.22
CA LEU A 14 6.99 -97.99 64.92
C LEU A 14 5.88 -97.38 64.06
N SER A 15 6.23 -96.57 63.05
CA SER A 15 5.24 -96.00 62.12
C SER A 15 4.52 -97.04 61.27
N HIS A 16 5.08 -98.24 61.15
CA HIS A 16 4.51 -99.38 60.43
C HIS A 16 3.59 -100.25 61.27
N VAL A 17 3.51 -100.01 62.58
CA VAL A 17 2.55 -100.70 63.46
C VAL A 17 1.16 -100.11 63.20
N PRO A 18 0.19 -100.91 62.73
CA PRO A 18 -1.17 -100.41 62.51
C PRO A 18 -1.87 -100.11 63.84
N PRO A 19 -2.76 -99.11 63.90
CA PRO A 19 -3.63 -98.94 65.05
C PRO A 19 -4.60 -100.12 65.08
N LEU A 20 -4.38 -101.12 65.94
CA LEU A 20 -5.26 -102.28 66.06
C LEU A 20 -6.60 -101.84 66.66
N ARG A 21 -7.52 -101.38 65.80
CA ARG A 21 -8.94 -101.40 66.13
C ARG A 21 -9.39 -102.83 65.86
N ARG A 22 -9.92 -103.51 66.88
CA ARG A 22 -10.59 -104.81 66.70
C ARG A 22 -11.79 -104.61 65.77
N ALA A 23 -11.57 -104.80 64.48
CA ALA A 23 -12.56 -104.75 63.42
C ALA A 23 -12.64 -106.12 62.73
N ASP A 24 -13.71 -106.35 61.98
CA ASP A 24 -14.23 -107.64 61.49
C ASP A 24 -13.28 -108.55 60.69
N ASP A 25 -12.03 -108.14 60.43
CA ASP A 25 -10.98 -108.85 59.67
C ASP A 25 -9.76 -109.28 60.54
N TYR A 26 -9.87 -109.27 61.88
CA TYR A 26 -8.78 -109.64 62.80
C TYR A 26 -8.20 -111.04 62.53
N GLU A 27 -9.02 -112.01 62.10
CA GLU A 27 -8.54 -113.36 61.74
C GLU A 27 -7.58 -113.35 60.55
N LYS A 28 -7.75 -112.45 59.57
CA LYS A 28 -6.82 -112.31 58.43
C LYS A 28 -5.49 -111.72 58.88
N PHE A 29 -5.53 -110.72 59.76
CA PHE A 29 -4.34 -110.09 60.33
C PHE A 29 -3.48 -111.08 61.13
N VAL A 30 -4.10 -111.91 61.98
CA VAL A 30 -3.42 -112.95 62.75
C VAL A 30 -2.77 -113.99 61.83
N ASN A 31 -3.42 -114.35 60.72
CA ASN A 31 -2.88 -115.30 59.73
C ASN A 31 -1.70 -114.72 58.94
N GLU A 32 -1.69 -113.42 58.66
CA GLU A 32 -0.62 -112.75 57.92
C GLU A 32 0.62 -112.49 58.79
N VAL A 33 0.40 -112.03 60.02
CA VAL A 33 1.47 -111.56 60.92
C VAL A 33 1.97 -112.67 61.87
N GLY A 34 1.14 -113.68 62.13
CA GLY A 34 1.42 -114.81 63.02
C GLY A 34 0.86 -114.59 64.44
N PRO A 35 0.45 -115.67 65.15
CA PRO A 35 -0.28 -115.57 66.42
C PRO A 35 0.56 -114.97 67.55
N GLU A 36 1.85 -115.28 67.61
CA GLU A 36 2.77 -114.75 68.63
C GLU A 36 3.00 -113.24 68.47
N VAL A 37 3.11 -112.79 67.22
CA VAL A 37 3.30 -111.36 66.91
C VAL A 37 2.01 -110.58 67.11
N ALA A 38 0.87 -111.15 66.73
CA ALA A 38 -0.43 -110.57 66.98
C ALA A 38 -0.70 -110.41 68.49
N GLN A 39 -0.30 -111.39 69.31
CA GLN A 39 -0.41 -111.31 70.76
C GLN A 39 0.43 -110.15 71.34
N VAL A 40 1.69 -110.02 70.94
CA VAL A 40 2.57 -108.93 71.43
C VAL A 40 2.04 -107.55 71.01
N LEU A 41 1.48 -107.44 69.81
CA LEU A 41 0.86 -106.18 69.34
C LEU A 41 -0.46 -105.88 70.05
N ASP A 42 -1.27 -106.90 70.38
CA ASP A 42 -2.49 -106.75 71.18
C ASP A 42 -2.19 -106.34 72.62
N GLU A 43 -1.14 -106.91 73.22
CA GLU A 43 -0.64 -106.50 74.53
C GLU A 43 -0.17 -105.04 74.49
N GLN A 44 0.60 -104.64 73.47
CA GLN A 44 1.00 -103.25 73.25
C GLN A 44 -0.22 -102.32 73.11
N VAL A 45 -1.23 -102.70 72.33
CA VAL A 45 -2.43 -101.87 72.13
C VAL A 45 -3.29 -101.78 73.39
N THR A 46 -3.35 -102.85 74.17
CA THR A 46 -4.02 -102.85 75.48
C THR A 46 -3.30 -101.89 76.43
N LEU A 47 -1.96 -101.98 76.51
CA LEU A 47 -1.15 -101.07 77.34
C LEU A 47 -1.27 -99.60 76.87
N GLU A 48 -1.31 -99.34 75.55
CA GLU A 48 -1.53 -97.99 75.01
C GLU A 48 -2.92 -97.44 75.36
N GLN A 49 -3.96 -98.28 75.32
CA GLN A 49 -5.32 -97.88 75.70
C GLN A 49 -5.43 -97.61 77.20
N GLN A 50 -4.84 -98.47 78.03
CA GLN A 50 -4.77 -98.29 79.48
C GLN A 50 -3.98 -97.02 79.83
N TYR A 51 -2.81 -96.83 79.22
CA TYR A 51 -1.97 -95.65 79.44
C TYR A 51 -2.69 -94.38 79.01
N ARG A 52 -3.38 -94.41 77.86
CA ARG A 52 -4.20 -93.30 77.39
C ARG A 52 -5.35 -93.01 78.36
N TYR A 53 -6.01 -94.02 78.90
CA TYR A 53 -7.10 -93.84 79.87
C TYR A 53 -6.61 -93.15 81.15
N VAL A 54 -5.47 -93.59 81.70
CA VAL A 54 -4.89 -93.02 82.93
C VAL A 54 -4.28 -91.62 82.67
N SER A 55 -3.71 -91.39 81.49
CA SER A 55 -3.12 -90.10 81.11
C SER A 55 -4.14 -89.04 80.70
N THR A 56 -5.39 -89.43 80.40
CA THR A 56 -6.45 -88.52 79.95
C THR A 56 -7.31 -88.06 81.15
N PRO A 57 -7.56 -86.75 81.32
CA PRO A 57 -8.38 -86.24 82.42
C PRO A 57 -9.83 -86.75 82.36
N GLN A 58 -10.42 -87.03 83.53
CA GLN A 58 -11.71 -87.75 83.72
C GLN A 58 -12.87 -87.32 82.78
N HIS A 59 -12.98 -86.04 82.46
CA HIS A 59 -14.05 -85.52 81.59
C HIS A 59 -13.95 -85.94 80.10
N GLU A 60 -12.81 -86.43 79.65
CA GLU A 60 -12.53 -86.86 78.26
C GLU A 60 -12.37 -88.38 78.13
N GLN A 61 -12.61 -89.13 79.20
CA GLN A 61 -12.51 -90.59 79.21
C GLN A 61 -13.68 -91.28 78.47
N VAL A 62 -14.78 -90.57 78.25
CA VAL A 62 -15.96 -91.07 77.51
C VAL A 62 -15.61 -91.23 76.02
N GLY A 63 -15.37 -92.46 75.58
CA GLY A 63 -15.01 -92.80 74.20
C GLY A 63 -13.62 -93.43 74.04
N ILE A 64 -12.87 -93.63 75.12
CA ILE A 64 -11.70 -94.52 75.14
C ILE A 64 -12.24 -95.95 75.20
N GLY A 65 -11.86 -96.82 74.26
CA GLY A 65 -12.38 -98.20 74.12
C GLY A 65 -11.96 -99.18 75.23
N PHE A 66 -11.77 -98.68 76.44
CA PHE A 66 -11.35 -99.42 77.63
C PHE A 66 -12.51 -99.47 78.64
N ASP A 67 -12.81 -100.67 79.16
CA ASP A 67 -13.87 -100.87 80.14
C ASP A 67 -13.34 -100.58 81.55
N GLY A 68 -13.83 -99.50 82.17
CA GLY A 68 -13.29 -98.92 83.41
C GLY A 68 -13.47 -99.77 84.67
N ASP A 69 -14.09 -100.94 84.57
CA ASP A 69 -14.34 -101.90 85.67
C ASP A 69 -13.16 -102.85 85.92
N GLN A 70 -12.09 -102.78 85.11
CA GLN A 70 -10.86 -103.56 85.31
C GLN A 70 -9.89 -102.89 86.29
N ALA A 71 -9.36 -103.66 87.25
CA ALA A 71 -8.31 -103.19 88.14
C ALA A 71 -7.03 -102.89 87.35
N LEU A 72 -6.66 -101.59 87.27
CA LEU A 72 -5.46 -101.13 86.59
C LEU A 72 -4.25 -101.11 87.52
N PRO A 73 -3.04 -101.43 87.02
CA PRO A 73 -1.78 -101.14 87.71
C PRO A 73 -1.61 -99.64 87.99
N ASP A 74 -0.69 -99.29 88.88
CA ASP A 74 -0.29 -97.88 89.09
C ASP A 74 0.36 -97.30 87.83
N PHE A 75 0.29 -95.98 87.66
CA PHE A 75 0.76 -95.27 86.48
C PHE A 75 2.25 -95.54 86.18
N GLU A 76 3.11 -95.58 87.21
CA GLU A 76 4.54 -95.87 87.04
C GLU A 76 4.76 -97.29 86.51
N THR A 77 4.03 -98.27 87.05
CA THR A 77 4.10 -99.66 86.57
C THR A 77 3.60 -99.78 85.13
N LEU A 78 2.55 -99.03 84.77
CA LEU A 78 1.99 -99.01 83.43
C LEU A 78 2.91 -98.30 82.41
N ASP A 79 3.57 -97.21 82.79
CA ASP A 79 4.57 -96.53 81.96
C ASP A 79 5.79 -97.43 81.71
N ASP A 80 6.27 -98.14 82.74
CA ASP A 80 7.39 -99.08 82.60
C ASP A 80 7.03 -100.30 81.74
N GLU A 81 5.83 -100.87 81.93
CA GLU A 81 5.30 -101.97 81.12
C GLU A 81 5.10 -101.54 79.66
N LEU A 82 4.52 -100.35 79.42
CA LEU A 82 4.36 -99.82 78.07
C LEU A 82 5.72 -99.54 77.41
N ARG A 83 6.69 -98.98 78.12
CA ARG A 83 8.05 -98.77 77.61
C ARG A 83 8.77 -100.09 77.35
N HIS A 84 8.55 -101.10 78.18
CA HIS A 84 9.11 -102.43 77.99
C HIS A 84 8.50 -103.08 76.75
N SER A 85 7.17 -103.08 76.64
CA SER A 85 6.45 -103.61 75.47
C SER A 85 6.83 -102.88 74.18
N THR A 86 6.90 -101.54 74.19
CA THR A 86 7.36 -100.75 73.03
C THR A 86 8.81 -101.09 72.64
N ARG A 87 9.69 -101.38 73.61
CA ARG A 87 11.06 -101.84 73.35
C ARG A 87 11.08 -103.25 72.77
N VAL A 88 10.23 -104.15 73.26
CA VAL A 88 10.06 -105.51 72.75
C VAL A 88 9.53 -105.49 71.31
N VAL A 89 8.51 -104.69 71.02
CA VAL A 89 7.97 -104.46 69.67
C VAL A 89 9.06 -103.89 68.75
N CYS A 90 9.78 -102.84 69.16
CA CYS A 90 10.89 -102.29 68.37
C CYS A 90 12.00 -103.30 68.10
N ARG A 91 12.33 -104.16 69.08
CA ARG A 91 13.34 -105.20 68.96
C ARG A 91 12.87 -106.30 68.02
N MET A 92 11.63 -106.77 68.17
CA MET A 92 10.99 -107.76 67.30
C MET A 92 10.97 -107.28 65.84
N LEU A 93 10.54 -106.05 65.58
CA LEU A 93 10.51 -105.47 64.24
C LEU A 93 11.90 -105.28 63.63
N ARG A 94 12.92 -105.09 64.47
CA ARG A 94 14.32 -104.93 64.04
C ARG A 94 15.01 -106.26 63.80
N GLU A 95 14.77 -107.27 64.63
CA GLU A 95 15.42 -108.59 64.58
C GLU A 95 14.78 -109.51 63.53
N ALA A 96 13.50 -109.30 63.20
CA ALA A 96 12.78 -110.03 62.16
C ALA A 96 12.15 -109.07 61.14
N PRO A 97 12.92 -108.57 60.14
CA PRO A 97 12.45 -107.58 59.16
C PRO A 97 11.26 -108.06 58.31
N ALA A 98 11.11 -109.37 58.12
CA ALA A 98 9.95 -109.98 57.47
C ALA A 98 8.63 -109.65 58.20
N ILE A 99 8.64 -109.42 59.51
CA ILE A 99 7.46 -109.01 60.29
C ILE A 99 7.09 -107.57 59.95
N SER A 100 8.07 -106.67 59.88
CA SER A 100 7.85 -105.27 59.50
C SER A 100 7.31 -105.14 58.07
N GLU A 101 7.79 -105.96 57.12
CA GLU A 101 7.28 -105.98 55.75
C GLU A 101 5.84 -106.50 55.67
N ARG A 102 5.50 -107.55 56.44
CA ARG A 102 4.12 -108.06 56.52
C ARG A 102 3.17 -107.04 57.17
N LEU A 103 3.61 -106.33 58.20
CA LEU A 103 2.83 -105.25 58.83
C LEU A 103 2.60 -104.07 57.88
N GLN A 104 3.60 -103.73 57.05
CA GLN A 104 3.43 -102.73 55.98
C GLN A 104 2.42 -103.19 54.91
N GLN A 105 2.39 -104.48 54.59
CA GLN A 105 1.44 -105.05 53.62
C GLN A 105 0.01 -105.16 54.19
N ALA A 106 -0.12 -105.54 55.46
CA ALA A 106 -1.40 -105.59 56.18
C ALA A 106 -1.99 -104.18 56.43
N GLN A 107 -1.15 -103.15 56.44
CA GLN A 107 -1.56 -101.75 56.58
C GLN A 107 -1.95 -101.15 55.21
N SER A 108 -3.24 -101.22 54.86
CA SER A 108 -3.77 -100.68 53.60
C SER A 108 -3.60 -99.17 53.41
N GLU A 109 -3.47 -98.39 54.49
CA GLU A 109 -3.40 -96.91 54.46
C GLU A 109 -2.00 -96.32 54.73
N GLY A 110 -0.98 -97.17 54.98
CA GLY A 110 0.37 -96.75 55.39
C GLY A 110 0.39 -95.97 56.73
N PRO A 111 1.54 -95.41 57.14
CA PRO A 111 1.64 -94.64 58.37
C PRO A 111 0.68 -93.44 58.36
N SER A 112 0.15 -93.05 59.53
CA SER A 112 -0.78 -91.92 59.62
C SER A 112 -0.19 -90.64 58.98
N GLY A 113 -1.04 -89.81 58.39
CA GLY A 113 -0.60 -88.56 57.74
C GLY A 113 0.19 -87.63 58.69
N SER A 114 -0.15 -87.65 59.98
CA SER A 114 0.56 -86.94 61.04
C SER A 114 1.96 -87.52 61.29
N MET A 115 2.10 -88.85 61.32
CA MET A 115 3.39 -89.51 61.51
C MET A 115 4.33 -89.30 60.33
N ARG A 116 3.82 -89.32 59.10
CA ARG A 116 4.61 -88.99 57.88
C ARG A 116 5.16 -87.56 57.93
N LYS A 117 4.33 -86.58 58.29
CA LYS A 117 4.77 -85.18 58.45
C LYS A 117 5.80 -85.04 59.57
N PHE A 118 5.60 -85.73 60.69
CA PHE A 118 6.55 -85.71 61.79
C PHE A 118 7.92 -86.26 61.36
N LEU A 119 7.95 -87.44 60.73
CA LEU A 119 9.20 -88.03 60.21
C LEU A 119 9.90 -87.12 59.20
N SER A 120 9.17 -86.47 58.28
CA SER A 120 9.78 -85.53 57.33
C SER A 120 10.37 -84.29 58.00
N THR A 121 9.64 -83.69 58.96
CA THR A 121 10.16 -82.54 59.72
C THR A 121 11.35 -82.92 60.59
N PHE A 122 11.37 -84.14 61.13
CA PHE A 122 12.48 -84.66 61.92
C PHE A 122 13.73 -84.85 61.07
N LEU A 123 13.59 -85.34 59.83
CA LEU A 123 14.69 -85.41 58.87
C LEU A 123 15.25 -84.04 58.51
N GLU A 124 14.38 -83.05 58.30
CA GLU A 124 14.78 -81.68 58.01
C GLU A 124 15.53 -81.07 59.20
N LEU A 125 15.01 -81.24 60.42
CA LEU A 125 15.67 -80.81 61.65
C LEU A 125 17.03 -81.49 61.82
N LYS A 126 17.13 -82.80 61.56
CA LYS A 126 18.40 -83.55 61.57
C LYS A 126 19.39 -82.95 60.58
N SER A 127 18.97 -82.65 59.37
CA SER A 127 19.81 -82.04 58.32
C SER A 127 20.31 -80.65 58.73
N GLN A 128 19.42 -79.78 59.23
CA GLN A 128 19.78 -78.45 59.71
C GLN A 128 20.71 -78.52 60.93
N THR A 129 20.46 -79.44 61.85
CA THR A 129 21.31 -79.64 63.04
C THR A 129 22.69 -80.14 62.65
N PHE A 130 22.78 -81.05 61.67
CA PHE A 130 24.05 -81.50 61.13
C PHE A 130 24.83 -80.36 60.50
N GLN A 131 24.17 -79.55 59.67
CA GLN A 131 24.78 -78.40 59.02
C GLN A 131 25.31 -77.40 60.06
N LYS A 132 24.51 -77.06 61.09
CA LYS A 132 24.95 -76.17 62.18
C LYS A 132 26.11 -76.71 63.00
N LEU A 133 26.12 -78.01 63.30
CA LEU A 133 27.20 -78.64 64.06
C LEU A 133 28.48 -78.86 63.24
N SER A 134 28.36 -78.83 61.91
CA SER A 134 29.46 -79.05 60.98
C SER A 134 30.03 -77.74 60.41
N THR A 135 29.34 -76.62 60.58
CA THR A 135 29.87 -75.28 60.27
C THR A 135 30.83 -74.82 61.35
N SER A 136 32.01 -74.34 60.94
CA SER A 136 32.97 -73.74 61.88
C SER A 136 32.55 -72.33 62.29
N VAL A 137 33.11 -71.84 63.40
CA VAL A 137 32.86 -70.48 63.88
C VAL A 137 33.37 -69.44 62.86
N GLU A 138 34.47 -69.74 62.17
CA GLU A 138 35.01 -68.91 61.10
C GLU A 138 34.10 -68.87 59.87
N GLU A 139 33.51 -70.01 59.48
CA GLU A 139 32.54 -70.07 58.39
C GLU A 139 31.24 -69.31 58.72
N GLU A 140 30.77 -69.41 59.95
CA GLU A 140 29.59 -68.66 60.42
C GLU A 140 29.85 -67.15 60.43
N LYS A 141 31.01 -66.74 60.97
CA LYS A 141 31.44 -65.33 60.95
C LYS A 141 31.62 -64.79 59.53
N SER A 142 32.20 -65.58 58.62
CA SER A 142 32.34 -65.18 57.21
C SER A 142 30.99 -65.01 56.51
N LYS A 143 30.00 -65.86 56.82
CA LYS A 143 28.62 -65.70 56.31
C LYS A 143 27.94 -64.45 56.87
N GLU A 144 28.16 -64.16 58.15
CA GLU A 144 27.64 -62.95 58.80
C GLU A 144 28.25 -61.68 58.19
N ASP A 145 29.58 -61.62 58.06
CA ASP A 145 30.29 -60.50 57.43
C ASP A 145 29.83 -60.29 55.98
N TRP A 146 29.67 -61.37 55.21
CA TRP A 146 29.14 -61.31 53.84
C TRP A 146 27.70 -60.80 53.79
N PHE A 147 26.85 -61.25 54.72
CA PHE A 147 25.46 -60.80 54.81
C PHE A 147 25.37 -59.31 55.15
N LEU A 148 26.21 -58.83 56.07
CA LEU A 148 26.30 -57.42 56.42
C LEU A 148 26.80 -56.56 55.25
N GLU A 149 27.80 -57.04 54.50
CA GLU A 149 28.29 -56.35 53.29
C GLU A 149 27.19 -56.23 52.22
N ILE A 150 26.48 -57.33 51.95
CA ILE A 150 25.37 -57.32 50.99
C ILE A 150 24.25 -56.40 51.47
N SER A 151 23.88 -56.45 52.74
CA SER A 151 22.82 -55.60 53.30
C SER A 151 23.19 -54.12 53.19
N ALA A 152 24.44 -53.76 53.50
CA ALA A 152 24.93 -52.39 53.36
C ALA A 152 24.97 -51.94 51.90
N ARG A 153 25.33 -52.84 50.98
CA ARG A 153 25.32 -52.56 49.53
C ARG A 153 23.90 -52.38 49.01
N GLU A 154 22.97 -53.23 49.42
CA GLU A 154 21.54 -53.13 49.08
C GLU A 154 20.96 -51.80 49.59
N GLU A 155 21.25 -51.43 50.83
CA GLU A 155 20.78 -50.18 51.41
C GLU A 155 21.31 -48.97 50.63
N LYS A 156 22.61 -48.93 50.31
CA LYS A 156 23.20 -47.87 49.48
C LYS A 156 22.56 -47.81 48.09
N ALA A 157 22.36 -48.96 47.44
CA ALA A 157 21.72 -49.01 46.12
C ALA A 157 20.25 -48.54 46.19
N SER A 158 19.52 -48.91 47.24
CA SER A 158 18.14 -48.49 47.49
C SER A 158 18.05 -46.97 47.73
N GLN A 159 18.98 -46.40 48.50
CA GLN A 159 19.08 -44.96 48.70
C GLN A 159 19.39 -44.21 47.39
N GLN A 160 20.34 -44.70 46.59
CA GLN A 160 20.65 -44.14 45.28
C GLN A 160 19.46 -44.20 44.33
N LEU A 161 18.74 -45.33 44.31
CA LEU A 161 17.55 -45.50 43.48
C LEU A 161 16.44 -44.52 43.89
N ARG A 162 16.21 -44.32 45.19
CA ARG A 162 15.26 -43.31 45.69
C ARG A 162 15.67 -41.89 45.31
N GLN A 163 16.95 -41.56 45.39
CA GLN A 163 17.47 -40.24 45.02
C GLN A 163 17.30 -39.99 43.51
N LEU A 164 17.70 -40.94 42.66
CA LEU A 164 17.53 -40.85 41.21
C LEU A 164 16.06 -40.77 40.81
N GLN A 165 15.17 -41.53 41.47
CA GLN A 165 13.74 -41.41 41.24
C GLN A 165 13.18 -40.02 41.61
N LYS A 166 13.70 -39.41 42.69
CA LYS A 166 13.33 -38.05 43.08
C LYS A 166 13.83 -37.03 42.07
N GLU A 167 15.07 -37.15 41.61
CA GLU A 167 15.67 -36.29 40.59
C GLU A 167 14.90 -36.39 39.26
N ILE A 168 14.59 -37.61 38.79
CA ILE A 168 13.78 -37.81 37.57
C ILE A 168 12.42 -37.15 37.71
N LYS A 169 11.75 -37.27 38.86
CA LYS A 169 10.45 -36.62 39.09
C LYS A 169 10.57 -35.09 39.09
N ALA A 170 11.61 -34.55 39.72
CA ALA A 170 11.86 -33.11 39.75
C ALA A 170 12.16 -32.56 38.36
N GLU A 171 13.05 -33.21 37.61
CA GLU A 171 13.43 -32.83 36.24
C GLU A 171 12.24 -32.91 35.27
N LYS A 172 11.41 -33.96 35.38
CA LYS A 172 10.19 -34.06 34.59
C LYS A 172 9.21 -32.92 34.89
N ALA A 173 9.02 -32.60 36.18
CA ALA A 173 8.15 -31.50 36.58
C ALA A 173 8.68 -30.13 36.11
N ASP A 174 10.00 -29.91 36.16
CA ASP A 174 10.60 -28.67 35.68
C ASP A 174 10.52 -28.55 34.16
N ARG A 175 10.80 -29.65 33.44
CA ARG A 175 10.60 -29.72 31.99
C ARG A 175 9.16 -29.41 31.59
N GLU A 176 8.17 -29.97 32.30
CA GLU A 176 6.76 -29.71 32.01
C GLU A 176 6.39 -28.23 32.21
N ARG A 177 6.87 -27.60 33.30
CA ARG A 177 6.68 -26.16 33.53
C ARG A 177 7.30 -25.32 32.42
N ASN A 178 8.54 -25.64 32.02
CA ASN A 178 9.24 -24.95 30.95
C ASN A 178 8.54 -25.11 29.59
N VAL A 179 8.00 -26.30 29.30
CA VAL A 179 7.22 -26.56 28.08
C VAL A 179 5.93 -25.76 28.10
N SER A 180 5.19 -25.75 29.22
CA SER A 180 3.96 -24.94 29.38
C SER A 180 4.24 -23.46 29.17
N ALA A 181 5.24 -22.89 29.84
CA ALA A 181 5.59 -21.47 29.73
C ALA A 181 6.02 -21.09 28.29
N ARG A 182 6.77 -21.96 27.61
CA ARG A 182 7.13 -21.76 26.20
C ARG A 182 5.91 -21.84 25.28
N ASN A 183 4.99 -22.79 25.52
CA ASN A 183 3.76 -22.91 24.73
C ASN A 183 2.86 -21.68 24.90
N GLU A 184 2.74 -21.14 26.12
CA GLU A 184 2.03 -19.87 26.36
C GLU A 184 2.67 -18.70 25.60
N THR A 185 4.00 -18.63 25.61
CA THR A 185 4.74 -17.60 24.85
C THR A 185 4.51 -17.75 23.34
N ILE A 186 4.53 -18.99 22.83
CA ILE A 186 4.25 -19.28 21.42
C ILE A 186 2.82 -18.85 21.04
N GLN A 187 1.83 -19.08 21.91
CA GLN A 187 0.46 -18.63 21.64
C GLN A 187 0.35 -17.10 21.62
N LYS A 188 0.92 -16.41 22.61
CA LYS A 188 0.93 -14.93 22.62
C LYS A 188 1.56 -14.36 21.34
N LEU A 189 2.71 -14.91 20.92
CA LEU A 189 3.38 -14.47 19.70
C LEU A 189 2.57 -14.79 18.43
N ARG A 190 1.80 -15.87 18.41
CA ARG A 190 0.89 -16.19 17.29
C ARG A 190 -0.27 -15.20 17.23
N ASP A 191 -0.88 -14.91 18.37
CA ASP A 191 -1.99 -13.95 18.47
C ASP A 191 -1.53 -12.54 18.07
N GLU A 192 -0.36 -12.10 18.55
CA GLU A 192 0.26 -10.83 18.16
C GLU A 192 0.55 -10.78 16.65
N LEU A 193 1.07 -11.86 16.08
CA LEU A 193 1.39 -11.94 14.66
C LEU A 193 0.12 -11.93 13.80
N GLU A 194 -0.94 -12.61 14.22
CA GLU A 194 -2.25 -12.56 13.55
C GLU A 194 -2.88 -11.17 13.64
N TYR A 195 -2.83 -10.54 14.82
CA TYR A 195 -3.28 -9.17 15.00
C TYR A 195 -2.52 -8.21 14.08
N ILE A 196 -1.18 -8.23 14.10
CA ILE A 196 -0.36 -7.37 13.24
C ILE A 196 -0.74 -7.60 11.77
N LYS A 197 -0.77 -8.85 11.30
CA LYS A 197 -1.16 -9.14 9.91
C LYS A 197 -2.53 -8.57 9.54
N SER A 198 -3.52 -8.74 10.41
CA SER A 198 -4.88 -8.23 10.17
C SER A 198 -4.91 -6.70 10.13
N ALA A 199 -4.20 -6.04 11.05
CA ALA A 199 -4.08 -4.59 11.11
C ALA A 199 -3.36 -4.03 9.89
N THR A 200 -2.23 -4.63 9.49
CA THR A 200 -1.47 -4.17 8.31
C THR A 200 -2.26 -4.33 7.03
N LEU A 201 -3.03 -5.43 6.90
CA LEU A 201 -3.86 -5.67 5.72
C LEU A 201 -5.04 -4.69 5.64
N GLU A 202 -5.59 -4.28 6.77
CA GLU A 202 -6.63 -3.25 6.81
C GLU A 202 -6.06 -1.85 6.55
N GLU A 203 -4.89 -1.53 7.10
CA GLU A 203 -4.15 -0.30 6.79
C GLU A 203 -3.79 -0.23 5.30
N GLU A 204 -3.34 -1.32 4.70
CA GLU A 204 -3.04 -1.39 3.26
C GLU A 204 -4.29 -1.12 2.41
N LYS A 205 -5.43 -1.75 2.74
CA LYS A 205 -6.69 -1.50 2.02
C LYS A 205 -7.18 -0.08 2.15
N THR A 206 -7.10 0.50 3.35
CA THR A 206 -7.54 1.88 3.60
C THR A 206 -6.64 2.87 2.87
N LEU A 207 -5.33 2.67 2.91
CA LEU A 207 -4.36 3.47 2.16
C LEU A 207 -4.60 3.35 0.65
N GLU A 208 -4.81 2.13 0.13
CA GLU A 208 -5.07 1.91 -1.30
C GLU A 208 -6.38 2.56 -1.76
N ALA A 209 -7.42 2.55 -0.92
CA ALA A 209 -8.68 3.23 -1.21
C ALA A 209 -8.50 4.76 -1.20
N GLU A 210 -7.75 5.31 -0.24
CA GLU A 210 -7.48 6.74 -0.13
C GLU A 210 -6.61 7.24 -1.30
N THR A 211 -5.57 6.49 -1.67
CA THR A 211 -4.71 6.85 -2.82
C THR A 211 -5.50 6.80 -4.12
N LYS A 212 -6.31 5.76 -4.37
CA LYS A 212 -7.17 5.68 -5.55
C LYS A 212 -8.17 6.84 -5.61
N ALA A 213 -8.82 7.17 -4.50
CA ALA A 213 -9.74 8.29 -4.44
C ALA A 213 -9.04 9.64 -4.73
N SER A 214 -7.83 9.82 -4.20
CA SER A 214 -7.01 11.00 -4.48
C SER A 214 -6.59 11.07 -5.95
N GLU A 215 -6.12 9.96 -6.53
CA GLU A 215 -5.73 9.87 -7.93
C GLU A 215 -6.91 10.14 -8.86
N GLU A 216 -8.09 9.61 -8.56
CA GLU A 216 -9.32 9.87 -9.31
C GLU A 216 -9.74 11.34 -9.23
N ALA A 217 -9.66 11.96 -8.05
CA ALA A 217 -9.95 13.37 -7.86
C ALA A 217 -8.99 14.27 -8.63
N ASP A 218 -7.69 13.98 -8.58
CA ASP A 218 -6.66 14.71 -9.31
C ASP A 218 -6.82 14.55 -10.82
N ASN A 219 -7.06 13.33 -11.31
CA ASN A 219 -7.33 13.07 -12.72
C ASN A 219 -8.57 13.81 -13.20
N LEU A 220 -9.64 13.86 -12.41
CA LEU A 220 -10.85 14.63 -12.74
C LEU A 220 -10.54 16.13 -12.79
N ALA A 221 -9.79 16.66 -11.83
CA ALA A 221 -9.39 18.06 -11.80
C ALA A 221 -8.52 18.44 -13.00
N PHE A 222 -7.55 17.60 -13.36
CA PHE A 222 -6.68 17.81 -14.51
C PHE A 222 -7.43 17.72 -15.83
N THR A 223 -8.27 16.71 -16.03
CA THR A 223 -9.07 16.56 -17.25
C THR A 223 -10.06 17.71 -17.41
N THR A 224 -10.69 18.18 -16.33
CA THR A 224 -11.54 19.38 -16.36
C THR A 224 -10.75 20.64 -16.73
N LYS A 225 -9.54 20.78 -16.21
CA LYS A 225 -8.68 21.92 -16.54
C LYS A 225 -8.16 21.87 -17.98
N GLU A 226 -7.83 20.67 -18.47
CA GLU A 226 -7.40 20.46 -19.85
C GLU A 226 -8.52 20.80 -20.84
N THR A 227 -9.72 20.28 -20.60
CA THR A 227 -10.90 20.56 -21.44
C THR A 227 -11.25 22.05 -21.47
N THR A 228 -11.27 22.72 -20.31
CA THR A 228 -11.54 24.17 -20.25
C THR A 228 -10.48 24.99 -20.99
N LEU A 229 -9.19 24.68 -20.82
CA LEU A 229 -8.12 25.36 -21.56
C LEU A 229 -8.20 25.10 -23.07
N GLN A 230 -8.61 23.90 -23.46
CA GLN A 230 -8.78 23.54 -24.87
C GLN A 230 -9.98 24.27 -25.50
N ASP A 231 -11.08 24.41 -24.76
CA ASP A 231 -12.23 25.23 -25.16
C ASP A 231 -11.86 26.72 -25.28
N GLU A 232 -11.07 27.25 -24.35
CA GLU A 232 -10.56 28.63 -24.45
C GLU A 232 -9.63 28.82 -25.65
N LEU A 233 -8.75 27.86 -25.92
CA LEU A 233 -7.83 27.90 -27.05
C LEU A 233 -8.59 27.84 -28.38
N THR A 234 -9.59 26.99 -28.51
CA THR A 234 -10.43 26.93 -29.72
C THR A 234 -11.24 28.21 -29.90
N ARG A 235 -11.82 28.76 -28.82
CA ARG A 235 -12.52 30.06 -28.84
C ARG A 235 -11.60 31.18 -29.32
N LEU A 236 -10.44 31.35 -28.70
CA LEU A 236 -9.47 32.39 -29.06
C LEU A 236 -8.95 32.23 -30.49
N THR A 237 -8.74 31.00 -30.94
CA THR A 237 -8.34 30.71 -32.33
C THR A 237 -9.41 31.17 -33.32
N ASN A 238 -10.69 30.90 -33.02
CA ASN A 238 -11.81 31.32 -33.85
C ASN A 238 -12.01 32.85 -33.83
N GLU A 239 -11.89 33.49 -32.66
CA GLU A 239 -11.93 34.95 -32.54
C GLU A 239 -10.82 35.62 -33.35
N LEU A 240 -9.60 35.10 -33.26
CA LEU A 240 -8.44 35.60 -34.01
C LEU A 240 -8.63 35.41 -35.52
N ALA A 241 -9.13 34.25 -35.97
CA ALA A 241 -9.43 34.00 -37.37
C ALA A 241 -10.50 34.99 -37.90
N THR A 242 -11.53 35.24 -37.12
CA THR A 242 -12.59 36.21 -37.44
C THR A 242 -12.02 37.62 -37.56
N LYS A 243 -11.24 38.08 -36.57
CA LYS A 243 -10.60 39.40 -36.58
C LYS A 243 -9.63 39.58 -37.74
N ARG A 244 -8.86 38.53 -38.10
CA ARG A 244 -8.01 38.55 -39.29
C ARG A 244 -8.82 38.73 -40.57
N LYS A 245 -9.95 38.02 -40.70
CA LYS A 245 -10.85 38.14 -41.85
C LYS A 245 -11.46 39.54 -41.93
N GLU A 246 -12.01 40.06 -40.83
CA GLU A 246 -12.57 41.42 -40.74
C GLU A 246 -11.53 42.49 -41.12
N ASN A 247 -10.31 42.39 -40.59
CA ASN A 247 -9.23 43.32 -40.90
C ASN A 247 -8.82 43.25 -42.37
N LYS A 248 -8.70 42.05 -42.94
CA LYS A 248 -8.39 41.86 -44.36
C LYS A 248 -9.47 42.47 -45.24
N GLU A 249 -10.75 42.22 -44.94
CA GLU A 249 -11.87 42.79 -45.70
C GLU A 249 -11.90 44.33 -45.60
N SER A 250 -11.66 44.88 -44.41
CA SER A 250 -11.53 46.32 -44.18
C SER A 250 -10.38 46.93 -44.99
N GLU A 251 -9.20 46.29 -44.95
CA GLU A 251 -8.03 46.70 -45.72
C GLU A 251 -8.30 46.65 -47.22
N ASP A 252 -8.90 45.57 -47.72
CA ASP A 252 -9.26 45.41 -49.14
C ASP A 252 -10.27 46.48 -49.58
N GLN A 253 -11.25 46.82 -48.73
CA GLN A 253 -12.19 47.91 -49.00
C GLN A 253 -11.49 49.28 -49.06
N LEU A 254 -10.57 49.56 -48.14
CA LEU A 254 -9.78 50.80 -48.14
C LEU A 254 -8.86 50.88 -49.36
N ARG A 255 -8.20 49.78 -49.73
CA ARG A 255 -7.39 49.69 -50.96
C ARG A 255 -8.22 49.95 -52.21
N LYS A 256 -9.43 49.36 -52.31
CA LYS A 256 -10.37 49.63 -53.42
C LYS A 256 -10.79 51.11 -53.47
N LYS A 257 -11.12 51.71 -52.32
CA LYS A 257 -11.45 53.15 -52.24
C LYS A 257 -10.28 54.03 -52.67
N LYS A 258 -9.06 53.71 -52.20
CA LYS A 258 -7.83 54.41 -52.59
C LYS A 258 -7.65 54.39 -54.11
N VAL A 259 -7.67 53.21 -54.73
CA VAL A 259 -7.52 53.07 -56.19
C VAL A 259 -8.61 53.83 -56.95
N LYS A 260 -9.86 53.77 -56.45
CA LYS A 260 -10.98 54.54 -57.04
C LYS A 260 -10.70 56.04 -57.03
N TYR A 261 -10.33 56.61 -55.87
CA TYR A 261 -10.04 58.04 -55.76
C TYR A 261 -8.79 58.45 -56.54
N GLU A 262 -7.74 57.64 -56.55
CA GLU A 262 -6.57 57.87 -57.41
C GLU A 262 -6.95 57.91 -58.90
N GLY A 263 -7.84 57.01 -59.35
CA GLY A 263 -8.37 57.03 -60.71
C GLY A 263 -9.25 58.25 -61.02
N GLU A 264 -10.10 58.67 -60.08
CA GLU A 264 -10.90 59.90 -60.20
C GLU A 264 -10.00 61.14 -60.29
N VAL A 265 -8.97 61.24 -59.45
CA VAL A 265 -7.97 62.32 -59.49
C VAL A 265 -7.21 62.31 -60.81
N ALA A 266 -6.74 61.15 -61.28
CA ALA A 266 -6.06 61.03 -62.57
C ALA A 266 -6.97 61.47 -63.74
N THR A 267 -8.27 61.15 -63.67
CA THR A 267 -9.26 61.60 -64.66
C THR A 267 -9.43 63.12 -64.62
N TRP A 268 -9.49 63.72 -63.43
CA TRP A 268 -9.59 65.18 -63.28
C TRP A 268 -8.33 65.91 -63.76
N ILE A 269 -7.14 65.36 -63.48
CA ILE A 269 -5.87 65.89 -63.99
C ILE A 269 -5.87 65.84 -65.52
N SER A 270 -6.21 64.69 -66.12
CA SER A 270 -6.25 64.56 -67.58
C SER A 270 -7.24 65.51 -68.24
N LYS A 271 -8.42 65.73 -67.62
CA LYS A 271 -9.38 66.75 -68.09
C LYS A 271 -8.79 68.15 -68.00
N TYR A 272 -8.21 68.51 -66.85
CA TYR A 272 -7.57 69.80 -66.65
C TYR A 272 -6.45 70.05 -67.67
N ASP A 273 -5.57 69.07 -67.89
CA ASP A 273 -4.48 69.16 -68.87
C ASP A 273 -5.04 69.36 -70.29
N THR A 274 -6.10 68.64 -70.65
CA THR A 274 -6.77 68.79 -71.97
C THR A 274 -7.39 70.17 -72.13
N ASP A 275 -8.13 70.64 -71.12
CA ASP A 275 -8.78 71.96 -71.14
C ASP A 275 -7.73 73.07 -71.18
N MET A 276 -6.62 72.94 -70.43
CA MET A 276 -5.51 73.89 -70.46
C MET A 276 -4.80 73.90 -71.82
N GLU A 277 -4.56 72.74 -72.43
CA GLU A 277 -4.02 72.67 -73.80
C GLU A 277 -4.94 73.35 -74.82
N GLU A 278 -6.27 73.16 -74.70
CA GLU A 278 -7.24 73.82 -75.56
C GLU A 278 -7.20 75.34 -75.37
N LYS A 279 -7.16 75.82 -74.12
CA LYS A 279 -7.04 77.25 -73.83
C LYS A 279 -5.72 77.85 -74.31
N ASP A 280 -4.61 77.14 -74.17
CA ASP A 280 -3.32 77.60 -74.69
C ASP A 280 -3.31 77.66 -76.22
N ARG A 281 -3.98 76.72 -76.90
CA ARG A 281 -4.19 76.77 -78.37
C ARG A 281 -5.05 77.97 -78.76
N GLU A 282 -6.16 78.21 -78.05
CA GLU A 282 -7.02 79.39 -78.28
C GLU A 282 -6.25 80.70 -78.08
N ILE A 283 -5.50 80.83 -76.98
CA ILE A 283 -4.67 82.01 -76.69
C ILE A 283 -3.62 82.21 -77.78
N SER A 284 -2.95 81.13 -78.21
CA SER A 284 -1.93 81.21 -79.27
C SER A 284 -2.54 81.64 -80.61
N ALA A 285 -3.72 81.11 -80.95
CA ALA A 285 -4.46 81.52 -82.15
C ALA A 285 -4.90 82.99 -82.08
N LEU A 286 -5.43 83.43 -80.93
CA LEU A 286 -5.82 84.83 -80.72
C LEU A 286 -4.61 85.76 -80.74
N ARG A 287 -3.46 85.35 -80.19
CA ARG A 287 -2.21 86.12 -80.27
C ARG A 287 -1.73 86.27 -81.70
N LEU A 288 -1.83 85.21 -82.51
CA LEU A 288 -1.49 85.28 -83.94
C LEU A 288 -2.38 86.29 -84.67
N ILE A 289 -3.70 86.21 -84.46
CA ILE A 289 -4.66 87.16 -85.04
C ILE A 289 -4.35 88.59 -84.55
N TYR A 290 -4.15 88.78 -83.25
CA TYR A 290 -3.81 90.08 -82.67
C TYR A 290 -2.52 90.65 -83.28
N GLU A 291 -1.48 89.84 -83.45
CA GLU A 291 -0.23 90.27 -84.09
C GLU A 291 -0.43 90.66 -85.56
N GLU A 292 -1.28 89.95 -86.31
CA GLU A 292 -1.64 90.28 -87.69
C GLU A 292 -2.46 91.58 -87.77
N GLU A 293 -3.52 91.71 -86.98
CA GLU A 293 -4.35 92.92 -86.91
C GLU A 293 -3.54 94.12 -86.45
N HIS A 294 -2.65 93.95 -85.49
CA HIS A 294 -1.78 95.01 -84.99
C HIS A 294 -0.76 95.46 -86.04
N LYS A 295 -0.22 94.54 -86.86
CA LYS A 295 0.62 94.91 -88.01
C LYS A 295 -0.17 95.70 -89.05
N GLU A 296 -1.40 95.28 -89.35
CA GLU A 296 -2.26 95.99 -90.30
C GLU A 296 -2.68 97.36 -89.76
N LEU A 297 -2.99 97.47 -88.47
CA LEU A 297 -3.26 98.74 -87.81
C LEU A 297 -2.06 99.69 -87.92
N TYR A 298 -0.85 99.24 -87.60
CA TYR A 298 0.36 100.06 -87.76
C TYR A 298 0.57 100.53 -89.20
N ARG A 299 0.31 99.65 -90.18
CA ARG A 299 0.39 99.99 -91.59
C ARG A 299 -0.64 101.07 -91.96
N LEU A 300 -1.86 100.95 -91.45
CA LEU A 300 -2.93 101.90 -91.72
C LEU A 300 -2.72 103.24 -90.98
N GLU A 301 -2.23 103.22 -89.75
CA GLU A 301 -1.81 104.40 -89.01
C GLU A 301 -0.67 105.14 -89.72
N ASP A 302 0.35 104.43 -90.22
CA ASP A 302 1.42 105.03 -91.02
C ASP A 302 0.87 105.64 -92.32
N TYR A 303 -0.07 104.97 -92.99
CA TYR A 303 -0.76 105.50 -94.17
C TYR A 303 -1.56 106.77 -93.86
N PHE A 304 -2.38 106.77 -92.81
CA PHE A 304 -3.17 107.94 -92.40
C PHE A 304 -2.28 109.08 -91.87
N SER A 305 -1.20 108.76 -91.17
CA SER A 305 -0.21 109.75 -90.72
C SER A 305 0.43 110.47 -91.90
N LYS A 306 0.84 109.71 -92.93
CA LYS A 306 1.34 110.28 -94.20
C LYS A 306 0.28 111.12 -94.90
N LEU A 307 -0.96 110.63 -95.02
CA LEU A 307 -2.05 111.36 -95.66
C LEU A 307 -2.42 112.65 -94.90
N MET A 308 -2.41 112.61 -93.56
CA MET A 308 -2.65 113.78 -92.72
C MET A 308 -1.52 114.79 -92.84
N ALA A 309 -0.25 114.34 -92.88
CA ALA A 309 0.89 115.20 -93.14
C ALA A 309 0.83 115.84 -94.54
N GLU A 310 0.40 115.10 -95.57
CA GLU A 310 0.15 115.63 -96.91
C GLU A 310 -0.99 116.66 -96.92
N ARG A 311 -2.08 116.39 -96.19
CA ARG A 311 -3.22 117.32 -96.07
C ARG A 311 -2.84 118.58 -95.31
N GLU A 312 -2.07 118.47 -94.23
CA GLU A 312 -1.53 119.61 -93.49
C GLU A 312 -0.56 120.42 -94.35
N ALA A 313 0.30 119.76 -95.13
CA ALA A 313 1.18 120.42 -96.09
C ALA A 313 0.37 121.17 -97.16
N ALA A 314 -0.71 120.58 -97.67
CA ALA A 314 -1.61 121.22 -98.64
C ALA A 314 -2.37 122.42 -98.04
N LEU A 315 -2.86 122.32 -96.80
CA LEU A 315 -3.50 123.43 -96.09
C LEU A 315 -2.50 124.53 -95.73
N ALA A 316 -1.26 124.20 -95.41
CA ALA A 316 -0.19 125.16 -95.17
C ALA A 316 0.20 125.92 -96.45
N GLU A 317 0.27 125.21 -97.58
CA GLU A 317 0.41 125.79 -98.93
C GLU A 317 -0.74 126.76 -99.25
N GLU A 318 -1.98 126.36 -98.96
CA GLU A 318 -3.16 127.19 -99.20
C GLU A 318 -3.17 128.43 -98.30
N ARG A 319 -2.80 128.29 -97.01
CA ARG A 319 -2.64 129.40 -96.07
C ARG A 319 -1.57 130.39 -96.52
N LYS A 320 -0.41 129.92 -97.01
CA LYS A 320 0.65 130.78 -97.58
C LYS A 320 0.14 131.56 -98.80
N LYS A 321 -0.57 130.89 -99.72
CA LYS A 321 -1.17 131.53 -100.90
C LYS A 321 -2.24 132.57 -100.52
N ALA A 322 -3.04 132.30 -99.48
CA ALA A 322 -4.03 133.24 -98.97
C ALA A 322 -3.38 134.46 -98.29
N GLU A 323 -2.31 134.26 -97.52
CA GLU A 323 -1.55 135.32 -96.87
C GLU A 323 -0.84 136.23 -97.90
N GLU A 324 -0.26 135.66 -98.97
CA GLU A 324 0.34 136.42 -100.07
C GLU A 324 -0.70 137.28 -100.81
N ARG A 325 -1.90 136.74 -101.09
CA ARG A 325 -3.00 137.51 -101.69
C ARG A 325 -3.47 138.65 -100.78
N ALA A 326 -3.59 138.40 -99.47
CA ALA A 326 -3.98 139.41 -98.50
C ALA A 326 -2.93 140.55 -98.43
N ARG A 327 -1.63 140.22 -98.47
CA ARG A 327 -0.53 141.19 -98.51
C ARG A 327 -0.58 142.09 -99.75
N GLN A 328 -0.84 141.51 -100.92
CA GLN A 328 -0.95 142.27 -102.18
C GLN A 328 -2.16 143.22 -102.17
N GLN A 329 -3.30 142.80 -101.62
CA GLN A 329 -4.49 143.66 -101.49
C GLN A 329 -4.27 144.81 -100.49
N ALA A 330 -3.57 144.57 -99.38
CA ALA A 330 -3.26 145.61 -98.39
C ALA A 330 -2.33 146.71 -98.96
N GLN A 331 -1.35 146.34 -99.78
CA GLN A 331 -0.45 147.31 -100.43
C GLN A 331 -1.20 148.22 -101.43
N MET A 332 -2.10 147.64 -102.24
CA MET A 332 -2.94 148.41 -103.17
C MET A 332 -3.89 149.37 -102.43
N ALA A 333 -4.48 148.95 -101.31
CA ALA A 333 -5.36 149.80 -100.50
C ALA A 333 -4.64 151.01 -99.88
N THR A 334 -3.36 150.85 -99.53
CA THR A 334 -2.55 151.92 -98.92
C THR A 334 -2.17 153.00 -99.95
N LEU A 335 -1.81 152.61 -101.17
CA LEU A 335 -1.55 153.53 -102.29
C LEU A 335 -2.80 154.33 -102.69
N SER A 336 -3.99 153.70 -102.69
CA SER A 336 -5.26 154.37 -102.99
C SER A 336 -5.65 155.42 -101.92
N LYS A 337 -5.42 155.10 -100.63
CA LYS A 337 -5.63 156.06 -99.52
C LYS A 337 -4.69 157.27 -99.59
N ALA A 338 -3.43 157.07 -99.97
CA ALA A 338 -2.46 158.17 -100.11
C ALA A 338 -2.85 159.15 -101.24
N ALA A 339 -3.30 158.64 -102.39
CA ALA A 339 -3.75 159.48 -103.52
C ALA A 339 -4.98 160.35 -103.16
N THR A 340 -5.90 159.81 -102.36
CA THR A 340 -7.14 160.51 -101.94
C THR A 340 -6.86 161.65 -100.95
N MET A 341 -5.85 161.51 -100.10
CA MET A 341 -5.49 162.49 -99.07
C MET A 341 -4.85 163.76 -99.67
N VAL A 342 -4.04 163.59 -100.71
CA VAL A 342 -3.41 164.71 -101.46
C VAL A 342 -4.46 165.53 -102.22
N GLN A 343 -5.44 164.88 -102.84
CA GLN A 343 -6.53 165.58 -103.56
C GLN A 343 -7.43 166.41 -102.63
N LYS A 344 -7.59 166.00 -101.36
CA LYS A 344 -8.42 166.69 -100.36
C LYS A 344 -7.77 167.95 -99.80
N MET A 345 -6.43 167.96 -99.64
CA MET A 345 -5.68 169.09 -99.08
C MET A 345 -5.58 170.30 -100.03
N TRP A 346 -5.48 170.06 -101.35
CA TRP A 346 -5.36 171.15 -102.33
C TRP A 346 -6.68 171.90 -102.55
N ARG A 347 -7.81 171.19 -102.64
CA ARG A 347 -9.15 171.79 -102.84
C ARG A 347 -9.59 172.66 -101.65
N GLY A 348 -9.13 172.38 -100.44
CA GLY A 348 -9.42 173.16 -99.22
C GLY A 348 -8.62 174.46 -99.06
N LYS A 349 -7.53 174.65 -99.80
CA LYS A 349 -6.68 175.87 -99.75
C LYS A 349 -7.17 176.96 -100.72
N VAL A 350 -7.81 176.57 -101.83
CA VAL A 350 -8.41 177.49 -102.80
C VAL A 350 -9.71 178.11 -102.24
N ALA A 351 -10.55 177.33 -101.57
CA ALA A 351 -11.84 177.78 -101.03
C ALA A 351 -11.76 178.75 -99.82
N ARG A 352 -10.61 178.82 -99.11
CA ARG A 352 -10.44 179.67 -97.91
C ARG A 352 -9.81 181.03 -98.17
N ARG A 353 -9.28 181.27 -99.38
CA ARG A 353 -8.74 182.60 -99.75
C ARG A 353 -9.79 183.53 -100.36
N GLU A 354 -10.91 182.99 -100.85
CA GLU A 354 -12.01 183.78 -101.44
C GLU A 354 -13.02 184.30 -100.40
N LEU A 355 -13.00 183.81 -99.15
CA LEU A 355 -13.98 184.17 -98.12
C LEU A 355 -13.63 185.41 -97.26
N GLU A 356 -12.40 185.93 -97.31
CA GLU A 356 -11.98 187.12 -96.52
C GLU A 356 -11.99 188.46 -97.29
N LYS A 357 -12.21 188.48 -98.62
CA LYS A 357 -12.27 189.74 -99.40
C LYS A 357 -13.67 190.22 -99.82
N LYS A 358 -14.75 189.61 -99.33
CA LYS A 358 -16.12 190.11 -99.53
C LYS A 358 -16.90 190.34 -98.23
N LYS A 359 -16.33 191.18 -97.35
CA LYS A 359 -17.04 192.28 -96.66
C LYS A 359 -17.03 193.55 -97.53
N SER A 360 -17.55 193.41 -98.76
CA SER A 360 -18.27 194.44 -99.53
C SER A 360 -18.98 193.70 -100.69
N GLY A 361 -20.27 193.99 -100.92
CA GLY A 361 -20.98 193.60 -102.15
C GLY A 361 -21.89 192.35 -102.12
N LYS A 362 -23.08 192.50 -101.53
CA LYS A 362 -24.43 192.44 -102.16
C LYS A 362 -24.81 191.30 -103.13
N GLY A 363 -25.85 190.55 -102.75
CA GLY A 363 -26.93 189.96 -103.61
C GLY A 363 -26.55 188.74 -104.48
N GLY A 364 -27.37 187.73 -104.73
CA GLY A 364 -28.78 187.48 -104.46
C GLY A 364 -29.31 186.43 -105.45
N LYS A 365 -30.21 185.55 -104.96
CA LYS A 365 -31.42 185.02 -105.63
C LYS A 365 -31.34 184.00 -106.79
N GLY A 366 -31.86 182.80 -106.49
CA GLY A 366 -32.77 182.00 -107.35
C GLY A 366 -32.13 180.97 -108.28
N LYS A 367 -32.79 179.89 -108.75
CA LYS A 367 -34.06 179.19 -108.48
C LYS A 367 -34.09 177.98 -109.46
N LYS A 368 -34.73 176.87 -109.06
CA LYS A 368 -35.49 175.89 -109.91
C LYS A 368 -34.78 174.79 -110.75
N GLY A 369 -35.43 173.61 -110.72
CA GLY A 369 -35.38 172.51 -111.71
C GLY A 369 -34.74 171.23 -111.15
N LYS A 370 -35.40 170.12 -110.79
CA LYS A 370 -36.48 169.27 -111.36
C LYS A 370 -35.97 168.25 -112.42
N LYS A 371 -36.01 166.96 -112.04
CA LYS A 371 -35.95 165.70 -112.82
C LYS A 371 -34.63 165.43 -113.58
N ALA A 372 -34.09 164.21 -113.65
CA ALA A 372 -34.66 162.87 -113.56
C ALA A 372 -33.84 161.94 -112.66
#